data_AF-F6IMH5-F1
#
_entry.id   AF-F6IMH5-F1
#
_cell.length_a   1.000
_cell.length_b   1.000
_cell.length_c   1.000
_cell.angle_alpha   90.00
_cell.angle_beta   90.00
_cell.angle_gamma   90.00
#
_symmetry.space_group_name_H-M   'P 1'
#
loop_
_entity.id
_entity.type
_entity.pdbx_description
1 polymer ?
#
loop_
_entity_poly.entity_id
_entity_poly.type
_entity_poly.pdbx_seq_one_letter_code
_entity_poly.pdbx_strand_id
1 'polypeptide(L)'
;MIETFWPWMFSKFGRRTGFRLLLNWWLLIDFIIAFVLTVFLKVDGFYFAGKALFPAASILVGMSVAWTARAATILNNDKFQERVLSEQNPMQDYIYGYQMSIMMLFGCIMYISIMSVGGFDFCIINCKLSRFISSFFMYFSISMTIRECWSVVNFTNLLVLLDNKVRQN
;
A
#
# COMPACT_ATOMS: atom_id res chain seq x y z
N MET A 1 -25.59 9.23 3.96
CA MET A 1 -24.72 9.05 5.13
C MET A 1 -23.30 8.93 4.60
N ILE A 2 -22.32 9.69 5.10
CA ILE A 2 -20.93 9.55 4.64
C ILE A 2 -20.42 8.21 5.20
N GLU A 3 -20.12 7.25 4.32
CA GLU A 3 -19.50 5.99 4.72
C GLU A 3 -18.11 6.30 5.27
N THR A 4 -17.78 5.80 6.47
CA THR A 4 -16.44 5.99 7.05
C THR A 4 -15.46 4.94 6.52
N PHE A 5 -14.15 5.16 6.72
CA PHE A 5 -13.10 4.30 6.17
C PHE A 5 -13.26 2.80 6.52
N TRP A 6 -13.54 2.47 7.79
CA TRP A 6 -13.62 1.08 8.23
C TRP A 6 -14.80 0.32 7.59
N PRO A 7 -16.04 0.83 7.61
CA PRO A 7 -17.14 0.29 6.81
C PRO A 7 -16.78 0.13 5.34
N TRP A 8 -16.21 1.17 4.72
CA TRP A 8 -15.80 1.11 3.31
C TRP A 8 -14.79 0.00 3.03
N MET A 9 -13.79 -0.16 3.91
CA MET A 9 -12.73 -1.16 3.76
C MET A 9 -13.26 -2.59 3.82
N PHE A 10 -14.28 -2.82 4.65
CA PHE A 10 -14.92 -4.13 4.85
C PHE A 10 -16.23 -4.29 4.06
N SER A 11 -16.66 -3.28 3.32
CA SER A 11 -17.94 -3.27 2.61
C SER A 11 -17.97 -4.35 1.52
N LYS A 12 -19.09 -5.08 1.44
CA LYS A 12 -19.31 -6.18 0.49
C LYS A 12 -20.07 -5.75 -0.77
N PHE A 13 -20.54 -4.51 -0.85
CA PHE A 13 -21.47 -4.07 -1.89
C PHE A 13 -20.78 -3.82 -3.24
N GLY A 14 -20.84 -4.83 -4.12
CA GLY A 14 -20.90 -4.74 -5.60
C GLY A 14 -19.72 -4.12 -6.37
N ARG A 15 -19.03 -3.12 -5.84
CA ARG A 15 -17.90 -2.43 -6.45
C ARG A 15 -16.59 -3.04 -5.98
N ARG A 16 -15.51 -2.86 -6.76
CA ARG A 16 -14.15 -3.26 -6.33
C ARG A 16 -13.63 -2.22 -5.33
N THR A 17 -14.13 -2.29 -4.10
CA THR A 17 -13.77 -1.37 -3.00
C THR A 17 -13.08 -2.12 -1.86
N GLY A 18 -12.40 -1.36 -1.00
CA GLY A 18 -11.80 -1.89 0.23
C GLY A 18 -10.73 -2.97 0.00
N PHE A 19 -10.78 -4.03 0.80
CA PHE A 19 -9.75 -5.09 0.82
C PHE A 19 -9.61 -5.84 -0.52
N ARG A 20 -10.64 -5.82 -1.36
CA ARG A 20 -10.60 -6.42 -2.71
C ARG A 20 -9.61 -5.71 -3.64
N LEU A 21 -9.27 -4.45 -3.37
CA LEU A 21 -8.24 -3.73 -4.12
C LEU A 21 -6.85 -4.37 -3.94
N LEU A 22 -6.58 -4.91 -2.74
CA LEU A 22 -5.30 -5.56 -2.43
C LEU A 22 -5.21 -6.97 -3.00
N LEU A 23 -6.34 -7.69 -3.00
CA LEU A 23 -6.50 -9.06 -3.48
C LEU A 23 -6.70 -9.10 -5.00
N ASN A 24 -5.61 -8.90 -5.75
CA ASN A 24 -5.58 -9.03 -7.20
C ASN A 24 -4.54 -10.09 -7.63
N TRP A 25 -4.52 -10.44 -8.92
CA TRP A 25 -3.51 -11.30 -9.54
C TRP A 25 -2.07 -10.89 -9.20
N TRP A 26 -1.83 -9.59 -9.02
CA TRP A 26 -0.52 -9.05 -8.60
C TRP A 26 -0.04 -9.59 -7.24
N LEU A 27 -0.94 -10.02 -6.36
CA LEU A 27 -0.56 -10.61 -5.08
C LEU A 27 0.23 -11.92 -5.26
N LEU A 28 -0.04 -12.68 -6.33
CA LEU A 28 0.77 -13.84 -6.70
C LEU A 28 2.19 -13.44 -7.09
N ILE A 29 2.35 -12.30 -7.77
CA ILE A 29 3.68 -11.77 -8.10
C ILE A 29 4.41 -11.35 -6.82
N ASP A 30 3.76 -10.65 -5.91
CA ASP A 30 4.33 -10.28 -4.60
C ASP A 30 4.75 -11.52 -3.80
N PHE A 31 3.93 -12.57 -3.83
CA PHE A 31 4.23 -13.86 -3.21
C PHE A 31 5.47 -14.51 -3.82
N ILE A 32 5.56 -14.56 -5.15
CA ILE A 32 6.71 -15.13 -5.87
C ILE A 32 7.98 -14.34 -5.56
N ILE A 33 7.92 -13.01 -5.59
CA ILE A 33 9.05 -12.14 -5.27
C ILE A 33 9.52 -12.40 -3.83
N ALA A 34 8.60 -12.42 -2.86
CA ALA A 34 8.93 -12.70 -1.47
C ALA A 34 9.54 -14.09 -1.30
N PHE A 35 9.01 -15.10 -1.98
CA PHE A 35 9.52 -16.46 -1.92
C PHE A 35 10.94 -16.55 -2.49
N VAL A 36 11.18 -15.97 -3.67
CA VAL A 36 12.50 -15.91 -4.32
C VAL A 36 13.49 -15.18 -3.42
N LEU A 37 13.13 -14.01 -2.89
CA LEU A 37 14.02 -13.27 -1.98
C LEU A 37 14.32 -14.08 -0.72
N THR A 38 13.33 -14.76 -0.14
CA THR A 38 13.56 -15.52 1.11
C THR A 38 14.44 -16.76 0.88
N VAL A 39 14.34 -17.40 -0.28
CA VAL A 39 15.12 -18.62 -0.59
C VAL A 39 16.53 -18.30 -1.08
N PHE A 40 16.67 -17.29 -1.94
CA PHE A 40 17.94 -17.01 -2.62
C PHE A 40 18.80 -15.95 -1.93
N LEU A 41 18.21 -15.08 -1.10
CA LEU A 41 18.97 -14.10 -0.36
C LEU A 41 19.65 -14.77 0.83
N LYS A 42 20.99 -14.80 0.82
CA LYS A 42 21.79 -15.39 1.91
C LYS A 42 21.76 -14.57 3.20
N VAL A 43 21.15 -13.39 3.17
CA VAL A 43 21.10 -12.46 4.29
C VAL A 43 19.88 -12.75 5.15
N ASP A 44 20.09 -12.86 6.46
CA ASP A 44 19.01 -13.03 7.43
C ASP A 44 18.05 -11.82 7.38
N GLY A 45 16.75 -12.09 7.33
CA GLY A 45 15.73 -11.04 7.20
C GLY A 45 15.76 -10.01 8.33
N PHE A 46 16.14 -10.40 9.55
CA PHE A 46 16.25 -9.49 10.69
C PHE A 46 17.44 -8.55 10.53
N TYR A 47 18.56 -9.07 10.04
CA TYR A 47 19.72 -8.24 9.71
C TYR A 47 19.42 -7.26 8.56
N PHE A 48 18.70 -7.72 7.55
CA PHE A 48 18.22 -6.84 6.48
C PHE A 48 17.29 -5.75 7.02
N ALA A 49 16.30 -6.12 7.86
CA ALA A 49 15.37 -5.19 8.48
C ALA A 49 16.11 -4.05 9.21
N GLY A 50 17.10 -4.38 10.04
CA GLY A 50 17.88 -3.39 10.77
C GLY A 50 18.63 -2.39 9.88
N LYS A 51 19.08 -2.80 8.67
CA LYS A 51 19.79 -1.92 7.74
C LYS A 51 18.87 -1.15 6.80
N ALA A 52 17.80 -1.79 6.36
CA ALA A 52 16.92 -1.28 5.31
C ALA A 52 15.76 -0.44 5.85
N LEU A 53 15.42 -0.56 7.14
CA LEU A 53 14.26 0.10 7.75
C LEU A 53 14.22 1.60 7.45
N PHE A 54 15.25 2.35 7.85
CA PHE A 54 15.24 3.81 7.70
C PHE A 54 15.25 4.24 6.23
N PRO A 55 16.16 3.75 5.36
CA PRO A 55 16.14 4.14 3.95
C PRO A 55 14.83 3.80 3.24
N ALA A 56 14.29 2.59 3.45
CA ALA A 56 13.05 2.17 2.80
C ALA A 56 11.85 2.97 3.32
N ALA A 57 11.74 3.16 4.63
CA ALA A 57 10.68 3.96 5.23
C ALA A 57 10.70 5.41 4.72
N SER A 58 11.89 6.05 4.69
CA SER A 58 12.01 7.43 4.22
C SER A 58 11.59 7.60 2.76
N ILE A 59 11.99 6.69 1.87
CA ILE A 59 11.62 6.74 0.45
C ILE A 59 10.10 6.54 0.28
N LEU A 60 9.55 5.51 0.92
CA LEU A 60 8.13 5.16 0.79
C LEU A 60 7.21 6.26 1.35
N VAL A 61 7.58 6.84 2.50
CA VAL A 61 6.85 7.96 3.10
C VAL A 61 6.96 9.20 2.21
N GLY A 62 8.17 9.54 1.76
CA GLY A 62 8.40 10.70 0.89
C GLY A 62 7.57 10.63 -0.39
N MET A 63 7.55 9.47 -1.04
CA MET A 63 6.69 9.26 -2.22
C MET A 63 5.21 9.40 -1.86
N SER A 64 4.73 8.70 -0.84
CA SER A 64 3.31 8.74 -0.46
C SER A 64 2.81 10.16 -0.19
N VAL A 65 3.58 10.96 0.56
CA VAL A 65 3.20 12.33 0.91
C VAL A 65 3.22 13.27 -0.30
N ALA A 66 4.24 13.19 -1.14
CA ALA A 66 4.38 14.06 -2.32
C ALA A 66 3.20 13.94 -3.28
N TRP A 67 2.73 12.71 -3.51
CA TRP A 67 1.62 12.44 -4.42
C TRP A 67 0.25 12.70 -3.79
N THR A 68 0.11 12.49 -2.47
CA THR A 68 -1.14 12.78 -1.74
C THR A 68 -1.51 14.27 -1.79
N ALA A 69 -0.55 15.18 -1.62
CA ALA A 69 -0.80 16.62 -1.68
C ALA A 69 -1.33 17.07 -3.06
N ARG A 70 -0.72 16.54 -4.13
CA ARG A 70 -1.15 16.81 -5.50
C ARG A 70 -2.55 16.26 -5.78
N ALA A 71 -2.81 15.03 -5.35
CA ALA A 71 -4.12 14.40 -5.50
C ALA A 71 -5.23 15.16 -4.76
N ALA A 72 -4.96 15.58 -3.51
CA ALA A 72 -5.91 16.37 -2.72
C ALA A 72 -6.27 17.69 -3.41
N THR A 73 -5.29 18.34 -4.05
CA THR A 73 -5.53 19.58 -4.80
C THR A 73 -6.49 19.37 -5.98
N ILE A 74 -6.35 18.25 -6.70
CA ILE A 74 -7.22 17.93 -7.85
C ILE A 74 -8.62 17.52 -7.37
N LEU A 75 -8.70 16.70 -6.34
CA LEU A 75 -9.97 16.24 -5.78
C LEU A 75 -10.80 17.39 -5.19
N ASN A 76 -10.17 18.47 -4.74
CA ASN A 76 -10.85 19.67 -4.23
C ASN A 76 -11.20 20.71 -5.32
N ASN A 77 -11.00 20.41 -6.60
CA ASN A 77 -11.39 21.30 -7.69
C ASN A 77 -12.89 21.11 -8.04
N ASP A 78 -13.71 22.14 -7.82
CA ASP A 78 -15.17 22.09 -8.06
C ASP A 78 -15.52 21.62 -9.47
N LYS A 79 -14.80 22.11 -10.50
CA LYS A 79 -15.04 21.72 -11.90
C LYS A 79 -14.75 20.24 -12.15
N PHE A 80 -13.74 19.70 -11.46
CA PHE A 80 -13.41 18.28 -11.55
C PHE A 80 -14.49 17.45 -10.87
N GLN A 81 -14.94 17.89 -9.69
CA GLN A 81 -15.99 17.20 -8.94
C GLN A 81 -17.28 17.10 -9.75
N GLU A 82 -17.74 18.20 -10.34
CA GLU A 82 -19.00 18.23 -11.11
C GLU A 82 -18.99 17.33 -12.36
N ARG A 83 -17.82 17.15 -13.00
CA ARG A 83 -17.73 16.44 -14.29
C ARG A 83 -17.28 14.99 -14.19
N VAL A 84 -16.54 14.63 -13.14
CA VAL A 84 -15.91 13.30 -13.01
C VAL A 84 -16.52 12.48 -11.89
N LEU A 85 -16.88 13.11 -10.76
CA LEU A 85 -17.50 12.39 -9.66
C LEU A 85 -18.96 12.12 -10.01
N SER A 86 -19.39 10.89 -9.78
CA SER A 86 -20.76 10.45 -10.01
C SER A 86 -21.16 9.43 -8.95
N GLU A 87 -22.44 9.06 -8.90
CA GLU A 87 -22.85 7.98 -8.00
C GLU A 87 -22.10 6.67 -8.26
N GLN A 88 -21.61 6.45 -9.49
CA GLN A 88 -20.81 5.28 -9.87
C GLN A 88 -19.34 5.40 -9.45
N ASN A 89 -18.81 6.62 -9.38
CA ASN A 89 -17.42 6.93 -8.98
C ASN A 89 -17.42 7.93 -7.81
N PRO A 90 -17.76 7.47 -6.60
CA PRO A 90 -17.91 8.32 -5.43
C PRO A 90 -16.53 8.80 -4.94
N MET A 91 -16.46 10.04 -4.45
CA MET A 91 -15.22 10.65 -3.97
C MET A 91 -14.50 9.81 -2.89
N GLN A 92 -15.28 9.10 -2.08
CA GLN A 92 -14.81 8.23 -1.00
C GLN A 92 -13.86 7.16 -1.51
N ASP A 93 -14.13 6.57 -2.68
CA ASP A 93 -13.27 5.52 -3.25
C ASP A 93 -11.86 6.06 -3.56
N TYR A 94 -11.78 7.33 -3.96
CA TYR A 94 -10.52 8.01 -4.22
C TYR A 94 -9.76 8.26 -2.93
N ILE A 95 -10.41 8.88 -1.94
CA ILE A 95 -9.78 9.25 -0.66
C ILE A 95 -9.36 8.00 0.13
N TYR A 96 -10.25 7.01 0.23
CA TYR A 96 -9.99 5.80 0.99
C TYR A 96 -8.99 4.86 0.31
N GLY A 97 -8.83 4.94 -1.02
CA GLY A 97 -7.72 4.31 -1.73
C GLY A 97 -6.35 4.83 -1.28
N TYR A 98 -6.19 6.15 -1.15
CA TYR A 98 -4.96 6.74 -0.59
C TYR A 98 -4.76 6.31 0.87
N GLN A 99 -5.82 6.39 1.68
CA GLN A 99 -5.75 6.03 3.10
C GLN A 99 -5.35 4.55 3.30
N MET A 100 -5.86 3.64 2.46
CA MET A 100 -5.50 2.23 2.48
C MET A 100 -4.01 2.02 2.15
N SER A 101 -3.48 2.74 1.16
CA SER A 101 -2.07 2.68 0.76
C SER A 101 -1.15 3.15 1.90
N ILE A 102 -1.51 4.25 2.57
CA ILE A 102 -0.80 4.77 3.75
C ILE A 102 -0.84 3.75 4.91
N MET A 103 -2.00 3.13 5.14
CA MET A 103 -2.14 2.14 6.20
C MET A 103 -1.28 0.89 5.95
N MET A 104 -1.18 0.42 4.70
CA MET A 104 -0.27 -0.66 4.31
C MET A 104 1.19 -0.29 4.58
N LEU A 105 1.58 0.95 4.26
CA LEU A 105 2.91 1.47 4.52
C LEU A 105 3.22 1.51 6.02
N PHE A 106 2.30 1.98 6.86
CA PHE A 106 2.49 1.96 8.32
C PHE A 106 2.59 0.53 8.86
N GLY A 107 1.75 -0.39 8.36
CA GLY A 107 1.83 -1.81 8.72
C GLY A 107 3.19 -2.41 8.38
N CYS A 108 3.71 -2.12 7.18
CA CYS A 108 5.02 -2.59 6.73
C CYS A 108 6.16 -2.02 7.59
N ILE A 109 6.18 -0.71 7.82
CA ILE A 109 7.23 -0.08 8.66
C ILE A 109 7.18 -0.63 10.08
N MET A 110 6.00 -0.75 10.68
CA MET A 110 5.84 -1.32 12.02
C MET A 110 6.36 -2.76 12.07
N TYR A 111 6.06 -3.57 11.06
CA TYR A 111 6.54 -4.95 10.97
C TYR A 111 8.08 -5.02 10.86
N ILE A 112 8.69 -4.22 9.98
CA ILE A 112 10.15 -4.16 9.84
C ILE A 112 10.80 -3.65 11.13
N SER A 113 10.21 -2.65 11.80
CA SER A 113 10.70 -2.14 13.08
C SER A 113 10.72 -3.24 14.14
N ILE A 114 9.65 -4.02 14.26
CA ILE A 114 9.59 -5.16 15.18
C ILE A 114 10.69 -6.18 14.83
N MET A 115 10.86 -6.52 13.56
CA MET A 115 11.93 -7.43 13.13
C MET A 115 13.33 -6.87 13.40
N SER A 116 13.54 -5.57 13.26
CA SER A 116 14.85 -4.94 13.49
C SER A 116 15.33 -5.04 14.95
N VAL A 117 14.40 -5.13 15.90
CA VAL A 117 14.69 -5.27 17.34
C VAL A 117 14.90 -6.74 17.74
N GLY A 118 14.68 -7.69 16.82
CA GLY A 118 14.79 -9.13 17.09
C GLY A 118 13.48 -9.91 16.91
N GLY A 119 12.39 -9.22 16.57
CA GLY A 119 11.07 -9.80 16.33
C GLY A 119 10.38 -10.32 17.60
N PHE A 120 9.49 -11.28 17.42
CA PHE A 120 8.80 -11.94 18.53
C PHE A 120 9.39 -13.32 18.79
N ASP A 121 9.57 -13.68 20.07
CA ASP A 121 10.08 -14.98 20.54
C ASP A 121 9.06 -16.13 20.41
N PHE A 122 8.29 -16.18 19.33
CA PHE A 122 7.37 -17.29 19.06
C PHE A 122 8.10 -18.42 18.32
N CYS A 123 8.83 -19.28 19.04
CA CYS A 123 9.31 -20.56 18.49
C CYS A 123 8.20 -21.63 18.60
N ILE A 124 7.20 -21.57 17.72
CA ILE A 124 6.04 -22.48 17.75
C ILE A 124 6.42 -23.92 17.30
N ILE A 125 7.35 -24.09 16.36
CA ILE A 125 7.72 -25.42 15.81
C ILE A 125 9.24 -25.59 15.69
N ASN A 126 9.91 -24.66 15.00
CA ASN A 126 11.37 -24.67 14.83
C ASN A 126 11.83 -23.22 14.63
N CYS A 127 12.82 -22.77 15.40
CA CYS A 127 13.27 -21.38 15.33
C CYS A 127 13.83 -21.00 13.93
N LYS A 128 14.37 -21.97 13.16
CA LYS A 128 14.76 -21.74 11.76
C LYS A 128 13.56 -21.50 10.84
N LEU A 129 12.49 -22.28 11.01
CA LEU A 129 11.28 -22.14 10.22
C LEU A 129 10.53 -20.85 10.57
N SER A 130 10.48 -20.49 11.86
CA SER A 130 9.90 -19.22 12.31
C SER A 130 10.62 -18.03 11.67
N ARG A 131 11.96 -18.01 11.70
CA ARG A 131 12.76 -16.95 11.03
C ARG A 131 12.55 -16.91 9.51
N PHE A 132 12.45 -18.07 8.86
CA PHE A 132 12.14 -18.15 7.43
C PHE A 132 10.77 -17.53 7.13
N ILE A 133 9.74 -17.92 7.88
CA ILE A 133 8.38 -17.40 7.73
C ILE A 133 8.33 -15.88 7.98
N SER A 134 8.98 -15.39 9.03
CA SER A 134 9.05 -13.95 9.30
C SER A 134 9.77 -13.19 8.19
N SER A 135 10.89 -13.72 7.68
CA SER A 135 11.61 -13.11 6.55
C SER A 135 10.74 -13.07 5.30
N PHE A 136 9.99 -14.14 5.04
CA PHE A 136 9.04 -14.20 3.93
C PHE A 136 7.96 -13.12 4.04
N PHE A 137 7.31 -13.01 5.20
CA PHE A 137 6.29 -11.98 5.41
C PHE A 137 6.87 -10.57 5.31
N MET A 138 8.12 -10.36 5.76
CA MET A 138 8.80 -9.07 5.60
C MET A 138 8.94 -8.69 4.13
N TYR A 139 9.55 -9.56 3.31
CA TYR A 139 9.75 -9.28 1.89
C TYR A 139 8.42 -9.16 1.15
N PHE A 140 7.42 -9.95 1.53
CA PHE A 140 6.06 -9.84 1.00
C PHE A 140 5.43 -8.48 1.32
N SER A 141 5.48 -8.04 2.58
CA SER A 141 4.98 -6.72 2.98
C SER A 141 5.71 -5.58 2.29
N ILE A 142 7.02 -5.69 2.09
CA ILE A 142 7.82 -4.72 1.32
C ILE A 142 7.35 -4.66 -0.14
N SER A 143 7.23 -5.82 -0.80
CA SER A 143 6.77 -5.91 -2.20
C SER A 143 5.38 -5.27 -2.36
N MET A 144 4.43 -5.66 -1.51
CA MET A 144 3.09 -5.07 -1.50
C MET A 144 3.13 -3.55 -1.28
N THR A 145 3.95 -3.07 -0.35
CA THR A 145 4.02 -1.63 -0.05
C THR A 145 4.59 -0.84 -1.22
N ILE A 146 5.62 -1.36 -1.90
CA ILE A 146 6.17 -0.75 -3.12
C ILE A 146 5.09 -0.68 -4.20
N ARG A 147 4.32 -1.77 -4.38
CA ARG A 147 3.21 -1.82 -5.34
C ARG A 147 2.13 -0.80 -5.02
N GLU A 148 1.69 -0.69 -3.78
CA GLU A 148 0.68 0.29 -3.37
C GLU A 148 1.21 1.74 -3.51
N CYS A 149 2.49 1.98 -3.20
CA CYS A 149 3.12 3.28 -3.45
C CYS A 149 3.12 3.63 -4.94
N TRP A 150 3.40 2.67 -5.82
CA TRP A 150 3.31 2.89 -7.26
C TRP A 150 1.86 3.11 -7.73
N SER A 151 0.90 2.40 -7.14
CA SER A 151 -0.53 2.59 -7.39
C SER A 151 -0.97 4.02 -7.08
N VAL A 152 -0.51 4.57 -5.95
CA VAL A 152 -0.71 5.98 -5.56
C VAL A 152 -0.20 6.94 -6.63
N VAL A 153 1.02 6.75 -7.14
CA VAL A 153 1.59 7.59 -8.22
C VAL A 153 0.76 7.50 -9.49
N ASN A 154 0.47 6.27 -9.93
CA ASN A 154 -0.29 6.01 -11.15
C ASN A 154 -1.69 6.64 -11.06
N PHE A 155 -2.33 6.53 -9.89
CA PHE A 155 -3.63 7.10 -9.63
C PHE A 155 -3.60 8.63 -9.64
N THR A 156 -2.62 9.27 -9.02
CA THR A 156 -2.47 10.73 -9.11
C THR A 156 -2.28 11.18 -10.55
N ASN A 157 -1.48 10.47 -11.35
CA ASN A 157 -1.29 10.79 -12.76
C ASN A 157 -2.58 10.62 -13.57
N LEU A 158 -3.38 9.60 -13.29
CA LEU A 158 -4.70 9.44 -13.89
C LEU A 158 -5.60 10.64 -13.57
N LEU A 159 -5.63 11.10 -12.31
CA LEU A 159 -6.40 12.27 -11.91
C LEU A 159 -5.95 13.54 -12.64
N VAL A 160 -4.64 13.73 -12.81
CA VAL A 160 -4.09 14.86 -13.59
C VAL A 160 -4.54 14.81 -15.04
N LEU A 161 -4.50 13.64 -15.68
CA LEU A 161 -4.94 13.48 -17.06
C LEU A 161 -6.44 13.76 -17.20
N LEU A 162 -7.25 13.35 -16.22
CA LEU A 162 -8.68 13.64 -16.18
C LEU A 162 -8.95 15.14 -15.95
N ASP A 163 -8.26 15.79 -15.02
CA ASP A 163 -8.38 17.23 -14.77
C ASP A 163 -8.00 18.06 -16.02
N ASN A 164 -6.93 17.67 -16.71
CA ASN A 164 -6.53 18.32 -17.96
C ASN A 164 -7.60 18.21 -19.05
N LYS A 165 -8.23 17.03 -19.20
CA LYS A 165 -9.36 16.85 -20.13
C LYS A 165 -10.57 17.69 -19.75
N VAL A 166 -10.86 17.79 -18.45
CA VAL A 166 -11.96 18.63 -17.93
C VAL A 166 -11.70 20.11 -18.20
N ARG A 167 -10.45 20.59 -18.15
CA ARG A 167 -10.12 22.00 -18.45
C ARG A 167 -10.17 22.35 -19.93
N GLN A 168 -9.99 21.37 -20.82
CA GLN A 168 -9.99 21.59 -22.27
C GLN A 168 -11.39 21.61 -22.89
N ASN A 169 -12.37 20.96 -22.25
CA ASN A 169 -13.79 20.95 -22.65
C ASN A 169 -14.62 21.99 -21.88
#